data_AF-A0A4Y1QPC7-F1
#
_entry.id   AF-A0A4Y1QPC7-F1
#
_cell.length_a   1.000
_cell.length_b   1.000
_cell.length_c   1.000
_cell.angle_alpha   90.00
_cell.angle_beta   90.00
_cell.angle_gamma   90.00
#
_symmetry.space_group_name_H-M   'P 1'
#
loop_
_entity.id
_entity.type
_entity.pdbx_description
1 polymer ?
#
loop_
_entity_poly.entity_id
_entity_poly.type
_entity_poly.pdbx_seq_one_letter_code
_entity_poly.pdbx_strand_id
1 'polypeptide(L)' 'MDLYCLWILGNEGTLTNSNSIWKKLILDAKKRDCFYNADDDKNLAQVLAAARLELNQTVCAAAGAEQFT' A
#
# COMPACT_ATOMS: atom_id res chain seq x y z
N MET A 1 -14.91 14.14 -18.95
CA MET A 1 -15.82 13.50 -17.97
C MET A 1 -14.94 12.71 -17.05
N ASP A 2 -14.56 13.28 -15.92
CA ASP A 2 -13.66 12.62 -15.00
C ASP A 2 -14.45 11.61 -14.19
N LEU A 3 -14.06 10.34 -14.26
CA LEU A 3 -14.63 9.27 -13.46
C LEU A 3 -14.01 9.37 -12.06
N TYR A 4 -14.79 9.78 -11.08
CA TYR A 4 -14.31 9.79 -9.68
C TYR A 4 -14.21 8.35 -9.18
N CYS A 5 -13.00 7.96 -8.80
CA CYS A 5 -12.74 6.66 -8.19
C CYS A 5 -12.03 6.85 -6.85
N LEU A 6 -12.38 6.00 -5.88
CA LEU A 6 -11.71 5.92 -4.59
C LEU A 6 -10.84 4.66 -4.59
N TRP A 7 -9.54 4.83 -4.36
CA TRP A 7 -8.58 3.74 -4.26
C TRP A 7 -8.05 3.67 -2.83
N ILE A 8 -8.07 2.48 -2.25
CA ILE A 8 -7.54 2.22 -0.90
C ILE A 8 -6.43 1.19 -1.05
N LEU A 9 -5.20 1.60 -0.74
CA LEU A 9 -4.02 0.75 -0.80
C LEU A 9 -3.61 0.34 0.62
N GLY A 10 -3.28 -0.94 0.81
CA GLY A 10 -2.85 -1.44 2.11
C GLY A 10 -2.58 -2.94 2.13
N ASN A 11 -1.98 -3.42 3.21
CA ASN A 11 -1.70 -4.84 3.40
C ASN A 11 -2.98 -5.60 3.82
N GLU A 12 -3.41 -6.55 3.00
CA GLU A 12 -4.62 -7.35 3.26
C GLU A 12 -4.60 -8.03 4.63
N GLY A 13 -3.50 -8.72 4.96
CA GLY A 13 -3.37 -9.50 6.19
C GLY A 13 -3.51 -8.62 7.42
N THR A 14 -2.81 -7.49 7.45
CA THR A 14 -2.89 -6.52 8.55
C THR A 14 -4.30 -5.93 8.69
N LEU A 15 -4.92 -5.50 7.59
CA LEU A 15 -6.24 -4.85 7.63
C LEU A 15 -7.36 -5.82 8.00
N THR A 16 -7.32 -7.06 7.48
CA THR A 16 -8.30 -8.11 7.78
C THR A 16 -8.21 -8.59 9.23
N ASN A 17 -7.00 -8.65 9.78
CA ASN A 17 -6.76 -9.05 11.18
C ASN A 17 -6.96 -7.90 12.17
N SER A 18 -7.18 -6.67 11.70
CA SER A 18 -7.52 -5.55 12.57
C SER A 18 -8.91 -5.77 13.20
N ASN A 19 -9.07 -5.49 14.48
CA ASN A 19 -10.39 -5.45 15.13
C ASN A 19 -11.06 -4.08 14.91
N SER A 20 -11.08 -3.60 13.66
CA SER A 20 -11.51 -2.25 13.31
C SER A 20 -12.45 -2.22 12.09
N ILE A 21 -12.86 -1.02 11.68
CA ILE A 21 -13.65 -0.81 10.46
C ILE A 21 -12.96 -1.36 9.21
N TRP A 22 -11.62 -1.40 9.18
CA TRP A 22 -10.86 -1.94 8.06
C TRP A 22 -11.19 -3.38 7.75
N LYS A 23 -11.35 -4.24 8.78
CA LYS A 23 -11.76 -5.63 8.58
C LYS A 23 -13.12 -5.71 7.88
N LYS A 24 -14.09 -4.90 8.32
CA LYS A 24 -15.42 -4.86 7.68
C LYS A 24 -15.32 -4.37 6.23
N LEU A 25 -14.51 -3.34 5.99
CA LEU A 25 -14.31 -2.76 4.67
C LEU A 25 -13.67 -3.76 3.69
N ILE A 26 -12.64 -4.50 4.12
CA ILE A 26 -12.00 -5.53 3.29
C ILE A 26 -12.97 -6.67 2.95
N LEU A 27 -13.74 -7.16 3.93
CA LEU A 27 -14.73 -8.21 3.69
C LEU A 27 -15.81 -7.77 2.70
N ASP A 28 -16.29 -6.54 2.82
CA ASP A 28 -17.28 -5.97 1.90
C ASP A 28 -16.72 -5.71 0.49
N ALA A 29 -15.44 -5.33 0.37
CA ALA A 29 -14.77 -5.19 -0.92
C ALA A 29 -14.64 -6.55 -1.63
N LYS A 30 -14.24 -7.61 -0.92
CA LYS A 30 -14.19 -8.97 -1.44
C LYS A 30 -15.56 -9.48 -1.87
N LYS A 31 -16.61 -9.22 -1.07
CA LYS A 31 -17.98 -9.63 -1.40
C LYS A 31 -18.52 -8.98 -2.70
N ARG A 32 -18.05 -7.77 -3.02
CA ARG A 32 -18.45 -7.02 -4.22
C ARG A 32 -17.47 -7.18 -5.39
N ASP A 33 -16.50 -8.09 -5.27
CA ASP A 33 -15.45 -8.33 -6.26
C ASP A 33 -14.65 -7.06 -6.63
N CYS A 34 -14.47 -6.14 -5.67
CA CYS A 34 -13.69 -4.90 -5.85
C CYS A 34 -12.39 -4.88 -5.03
N PHE A 35 -11.85 -6.06 -4.74
CA PHE A 35 -10.58 -6.26 -4.04
C PHE A 35 -9.56 -6.86 -5.00
N TYR A 36 -8.43 -6.16 -5.21
CA TYR A 36 -7.43 -6.52 -6.22
C TYR A 36 -6.03 -6.56 -5.62
N ASN A 37 -5.20 -7.50 -6.09
CA ASN A 37 -3.79 -7.52 -5.74
C ASN A 37 -3.06 -6.43 -6.54
N ALA A 38 -2.42 -5.49 -5.83
CA ALA A 38 -1.70 -4.40 -6.45
C ALA A 38 -0.47 -4.86 -7.25
N ASP A 39 0.10 -6.01 -6.91
CA ASP A 39 1.27 -6.56 -7.62
C ASP A 39 0.90 -7.14 -9.00
N ASP A 40 -0.38 -7.45 -9.23
CA ASP A 40 -0.85 -7.99 -10.51
C ASP A 40 -1.02 -6.88 -11.56
N ASP A 41 -1.17 -5.62 -11.14
CA ASP A 41 -1.20 -4.47 -12.03
C ASP A 41 0.22 -3.94 -12.26
N LYS A 42 0.73 -4.11 -13.48
CA LYS A 42 2.11 -3.74 -13.84
C LYS A 42 2.42 -2.26 -13.62
N ASN A 43 1.45 -1.38 -13.84
CA ASN A 43 1.65 0.05 -13.67
C ASN A 43 1.67 0.41 -12.18
N LEU A 44 0.73 -0.16 -11.40
CA LEU A 44 0.68 0.06 -9.97
C LEU A 44 1.90 -0.55 -9.26
N ALA A 45 2.32 -1.75 -9.66
CA ALA A 45 3.51 -2.42 -9.14
C ALA A 45 4.78 -1.59 -9.40
N GLN A 46 4.91 -0.96 -10.57
CA GLN A 46 6.03 -0.04 -10.85
C GLN A 46 6.00 1.19 -9.96
N VAL A 47 4.84 1.82 -9.77
CA VAL A 47 4.70 2.99 -8.90
C VAL A 47 4.99 2.65 -7.44
N LEU A 48 4.49 1.50 -6.96
CA LEU A 48 4.75 1.02 -5.60
C LEU A 48 6.23 0.67 -5.38
N ALA A 49 6.87 0.05 -6.37
CA ALA A 49 8.30 -0.25 -6.32
C ALA A 49 9.15 1.02 -6.31
N ALA A 50 8.80 2.02 -7.11
CA ALA A 50 9.46 3.33 -7.11
C ALA A 50 9.30 4.04 -5.75
N ALA A 51 8.07 4.11 -5.22
CA ALA A 51 7.80 4.70 -3.92
C ALA A 51 8.56 3.99 -2.78
N ARG A 52 8.67 2.65 -2.85
CA ARG A 52 9.44 1.85 -1.89
C ARG A 52 10.94 2.10 -2.01
N LEU A 53 11.47 2.27 -3.22
CA LEU A 53 12.87 2.61 -3.46
C LEU A 53 13.20 4.00 -2.91
N GLU A 54 12.36 5.01 -3.19
CA GLU A 54 12.49 6.36 -2.65
C GLU A 54 12.47 6.35 -1.12
N LEU A 55 11.53 5.62 -0.51
CA LEU A 55 11.48 5.45 0.94
C LEU A 55 12.78 4.83 1.48
N ASN A 56 13.29 3.77 0.85
CA ASN A 56 14.55 3.13 1.24
C ASN A 56 15.75 4.08 1.09
N GLN A 57 15.81 4.87 0.02
CA GLN A 57 16.87 5.87 -0.16
C GLN A 57 16.84 6.93 0.94
N THR A 58 15.64 7.36 1.35
CA THR A 58 15.47 8.33 2.43
C THR A 58 15.85 7.74 3.80
N VAL A 59 15.52 6.46 4.04
CA VAL A 59 15.94 5.72 5.25
C VAL A 59 17.46 5.50 5.27
N CYS A 60 18.07 5.13 4.15
CA CYS A 60 19.53 4.97 4.06
C CYS A 60 20.27 6.32 4.23
N ALA A 61 19.72 7.43 3.72
CA ALA A 61 20.27 8.76 3.96
C ALA A 61 20.20 9.17 5.44
N ALA A 62 19.15 8.76 6.16
CA ALA A 62 19.03 8.97 7.61
C ALA A 62 19.94 8.01 8.41
N ALA A 63 20.05 6.75 8.02
CA ALA A 63 20.89 5.75 8.69
C ALA A 63 22.40 5.99 8.50
N GLY A 64 22.80 6.73 7.46
CA GLY A 64 24.17 7.17 7.23
C GLY A 64 24.66 8.28 8.17
N ALA A 65 23.77 8.89 8.97
CA ALA A 65 24.12 9.96 9.92
C ALA A 65 24.44 9.46 11.34
N GLU A 66 24.22 8.18 11.66
CA GLU A 66 24.48 7.62 13.00
C GLU A 66 25.76 6.76 13.10
N GLN A 67 26.61 6.69 12.06
CA GLN A 67 27.91 6.00 12.15
C GLN A 67 29.12 6.94 12.31
N PHE A 68 28.90 8.23 12.50
CA PHE A 68 29.97 9.18 12.81
C PHE A 68 29.54 10.22 13.85
N THR A 69 29.26 9.76 15.06
CA THR A 69 29.50 10.49 16.33
C THR A 69 29.50 9.51 17.48
#